data_AF-X1KXE1-F1
#
_entry.id   AF-X1KXE1-F1
#
_cell.length_a   1.000
_cell.length_b   1.000
_cell.length_c   1.000
_cell.angle_alpha   90.00
_cell.angle_beta   90.00
_cell.angle_gamma   90.00
#
_symmetry.space_group_name_H-M   'P 1'
#
loop_
_entity.id
_entity.type
_entity.pdbx_description
1 polymer ?
#
loop_
_entity_poly.entity_id
_entity_poly.type
_entity_poly.pdbx_seq_one_letter_code
_entity_poly.pdbx_strand_id
1 'polypeptide(L)'
;MPDEKGKLTADKVQVAPDKTVIKALALGGLLGGGGECMVDVKDGKIVRIRPFHYDWKYKPEQFRPWKMQRNGKTFEPLIKSLPSPFSLAYKKRTKGEFRP
;
A
#
# COMPACT_ATOMS: atom_id res chain seq x y z
N MET A 1 6.88 23.13 43.76
CA MET A 1 7.32 21.73 43.95
C MET A 1 6.08 20.86 43.98
N PRO A 2 5.99 19.80 43.17
CA PRO A 2 6.39 19.70 41.77
C PRO A 2 5.27 19.13 40.88
N ASP A 3 5.57 19.18 39.60
CA ASP A 3 4.83 18.80 38.41
C ASP A 3 4.54 17.30 38.29
N GLU A 4 3.39 16.93 37.70
CA GLU A 4 3.27 15.62 37.05
C GLU A 4 2.47 15.71 35.75
N LYS A 5 3.22 16.06 34.70
CA LYS A 5 2.83 15.80 33.31
C LYS A 5 2.60 14.29 33.17
N GLY A 6 1.34 13.89 33.07
CA GLY A 6 0.95 12.56 32.61
C GLY A 6 1.55 12.33 31.22
N LYS A 7 2.72 11.69 31.17
CA LYS A 7 3.32 11.16 29.95
C LYS A 7 2.35 10.14 29.39
N LEU A 8 1.62 10.52 28.35
CA LEU A 8 1.08 9.58 27.37
C LEU A 8 2.27 8.86 26.75
N THR A 9 2.66 7.73 27.35
CA THR A 9 3.59 6.80 26.74
C THR A 9 2.96 6.36 25.44
N ALA A 10 3.61 6.68 24.33
CA ALA A 10 3.21 6.24 23.01
C ALA A 10 3.19 4.71 23.01
N ASP A 11 2.00 4.14 23.26
CA ASP A 11 1.72 2.74 23.03
C ASP A 11 2.20 2.43 21.62
N LYS A 12 3.14 1.50 21.51
CA LYS A 12 3.52 0.92 20.23
C LYS A 12 2.24 0.30 19.68
N VAL A 13 1.50 1.06 18.86
CA VAL A 13 0.36 0.57 18.11
C VAL A 13 0.90 -0.65 17.36
N GLN A 14 0.45 -1.84 17.73
CA GLN A 14 0.77 -3.03 16.96
C GLN A 14 0.03 -2.90 15.63
N VAL A 15 0.71 -2.30 14.65
CA VAL A 15 0.28 -2.15 13.25
C VAL A 15 0.54 -3.47 12.48
N ALA A 16 0.42 -4.61 13.15
CA ALA A 16 0.37 -5.89 12.45
C ALA A 16 -1.06 -6.00 11.86
N PRO A 17 -1.21 -6.08 10.53
CA PRO A 17 -2.51 -6.26 9.93
C PRO A 17 -2.96 -7.71 10.04
N ASP A 18 -4.26 -7.94 10.24
CA ASP A 18 -4.85 -9.27 10.27
C ASP A 18 -4.88 -9.89 8.87
N LYS A 19 -5.11 -9.05 7.85
CA LYS A 19 -5.19 -9.46 6.45
C LYS A 19 -4.66 -8.37 5.53
N THR A 20 -3.85 -8.77 4.56
CA THR A 20 -3.53 -7.92 3.39
C THR A 20 -4.38 -8.38 2.21
N VAL A 21 -5.13 -7.45 1.63
CA VAL A 21 -5.95 -7.67 0.42
C VAL A 21 -5.33 -6.89 -0.73
N ILE A 22 -5.26 -7.51 -1.91
CA ILE A 22 -4.88 -6.82 -3.14
C ILE A 22 -6.15 -6.20 -3.72
N LYS A 23 -6.17 -4.88 -3.87
CA LYS A 23 -7.33 -4.16 -4.41
C LYS A 23 -6.86 -3.10 -5.41
N ALA A 24 -7.51 -3.06 -6.56
CA ALA A 24 -7.34 -1.97 -7.50
C ALA A 24 -8.06 -0.74 -6.95
N LEU A 25 -7.29 0.31 -6.66
CA LEU A 25 -7.83 1.56 -6.11
C LEU A 25 -7.93 2.59 -7.23
N ALA A 26 -9.00 2.48 -8.01
CA ALA A 26 -9.44 3.49 -8.97
C ALA A 26 -10.65 4.23 -8.42
N LEU A 27 -10.75 5.52 -8.73
CA LEU A 27 -12.00 6.29 -8.55
C LEU A 27 -13.06 5.91 -9.62
N GLY A 28 -12.76 4.96 -10.50
CA GLY A 28 -13.63 4.48 -11.56
C GLY A 28 -14.38 3.20 -11.17
N GLY A 29 -15.46 3.33 -10.40
CA GLY A 29 -16.58 2.39 -10.29
C GLY A 29 -16.31 0.88 -10.39
N LEU A 30 -17.27 0.16 -10.99
CA LEU A 30 -17.40 -1.31 -10.96
C LEU A 30 -16.26 -2.06 -11.67
N LEU A 31 -15.61 -1.44 -12.65
CA LEU A 31 -14.64 -2.10 -13.53
C LEU A 31 -13.18 -2.02 -13.04
N GLY A 32 -12.94 -1.48 -11.83
CA GLY A 32 -11.66 -1.67 -11.13
C GLY A 32 -10.41 -1.19 -11.88
N GLY A 33 -10.53 -0.21 -12.79
CA GLY A 33 -9.45 0.26 -13.68
C GLY A 33 -8.46 1.21 -12.99
N GLY A 34 -7.84 0.80 -11.90
CA GLY A 34 -6.92 1.64 -11.11
C GLY A 34 -5.63 0.95 -10.73
N GLY A 35 -4.69 1.75 -10.21
CA GLY A 35 -3.42 1.24 -9.72
C GLY A 35 -3.62 0.21 -8.59
N GLU A 36 -2.99 -0.94 -8.75
CA GLU A 36 -3.00 -2.04 -7.80
C GLU A 36 -2.31 -1.63 -6.50
N CYS A 37 -3.01 -1.84 -5.38
CA CYS A 37 -2.51 -1.51 -4.05
C CYS A 37 -2.68 -2.72 -3.12
N MET A 38 -1.77 -2.82 -2.17
CA MET A 38 -1.92 -3.71 -1.02
C MET A 38 -2.60 -2.94 0.10
N VAL A 39 -3.75 -3.44 0.54
CA VAL A 39 -4.59 -2.87 1.58
C VAL A 39 -4.50 -3.75 2.81
N ASP A 40 -3.91 -3.22 3.87
CA ASP A 40 -3.75 -3.87 5.15
C ASP A 40 -4.98 -3.55 6.01
N VAL A 41 -5.71 -4.60 6.41
CA VAL A 41 -6.96 -4.53 7.18
C VAL A 41 -6.73 -5.13 8.56
N LYS A 42 -7.25 -4.45 9.58
CA LYS A 42 -7.29 -4.91 10.97
C LYS A 42 -8.67 -4.62 11.54
N ASP A 43 -9.30 -5.57 12.22
CA ASP A 43 -10.63 -5.40 12.83
C ASP A 43 -11.69 -4.85 11.86
N GLY A 44 -11.68 -5.31 10.60
CA GLY A 44 -12.58 -4.83 9.55
C GLY A 44 -12.36 -3.37 9.14
N LYS A 45 -11.22 -2.74 9.48
CA LYS A 45 -10.85 -1.38 9.11
C LYS A 45 -9.54 -1.34 8.37
N ILE A 46 -9.44 -0.43 7.39
CA ILE A 46 -8.20 -0.22 6.63
C ILE A 46 -7.18 0.52 7.51
N VAL A 47 -6.07 -0.14 7.81
CA VAL A 47 -4.97 0.43 8.60
C VAL A 47 -4.00 1.17 7.71
N ARG A 48 -3.60 0.56 6.59
CA ARG A 48 -2.59 1.07 5.66
C ARG A 48 -2.90 0.68 4.23
N ILE A 49 -2.59 1.58 3.30
CA ILE A 49 -2.61 1.34 1.87
C ILE A 49 -1.19 1.59 1.36
N ARG A 50 -0.63 0.63 0.62
CA ARG A 50 0.73 0.73 0.08
C ARG A 50 0.77 0.27 -1.38
N PRO A 51 1.78 0.70 -2.14
CA PRO A 51 2.03 0.16 -3.47
C PRO A 51 2.16 -1.37 -3.44
N PHE A 52 1.65 -2.00 -4.49
CA PHE A 52 1.79 -3.42 -4.72
C PHE A 52 3.23 -3.72 -5.15
N HIS A 53 3.83 -4.70 -4.51
CA HIS A 53 5.19 -5.16 -4.77
C HIS A 53 5.12 -6.44 -5.59
N TYR A 54 5.62 -6.44 -6.83
CA TYR A 54 5.57 -7.63 -7.71
C TYR A 54 6.44 -8.77 -7.16
N ASP A 55 7.45 -8.43 -6.37
CA ASP A 55 8.38 -9.34 -5.69
C ASP A 55 7.81 -10.02 -4.42
N TRP A 56 6.55 -9.74 -4.05
CA TRP A 56 5.96 -10.29 -2.82
C TRP A 56 5.78 -11.82 -2.84
N LYS A 57 5.60 -12.42 -4.02
CA LYS A 57 5.38 -13.85 -4.21
C LYS A 57 6.27 -14.45 -5.29
N TYR A 58 6.65 -13.66 -6.29
CA TYR A 58 7.43 -14.12 -7.44
C TYR A 58 8.75 -13.39 -7.48
N LYS A 59 9.83 -14.10 -7.79
CA LYS A 59 11.13 -13.45 -7.93
C LYS A 59 11.20 -12.67 -9.25
N PRO A 60 11.96 -11.56 -9.34
CA PRO A 60 12.11 -10.78 -10.56
C PRO A 60 12.48 -11.57 -11.81
N GLU A 61 13.21 -12.66 -11.66
CA GLU A 61 13.65 -13.50 -12.76
C GLU A 61 12.48 -14.26 -13.41
N GLN A 62 11.38 -14.48 -12.67
CA GLN A 62 10.23 -15.24 -13.14
C GLN A 62 9.35 -14.44 -14.11
N PHE A 63 9.27 -13.11 -13.93
CA PHE A 63 8.48 -12.24 -14.81
C PHE A 63 9.30 -11.51 -15.87
N ARG A 64 10.64 -11.68 -15.89
CA ARG A 64 11.56 -11.23 -16.95
C ARG A 64 11.29 -9.78 -17.38
N PRO A 65 11.51 -8.79 -16.48
CA PRO A 65 11.28 -7.39 -16.80
C PRO A 65 12.08 -6.96 -18.03
N TRP A 66 11.53 -6.00 -18.79
CA TRP A 66 12.23 -5.44 -19.94
C TRP A 66 13.50 -4.69 -19.47
N LYS A 67 14.50 -4.64 -20.35
CA LYS A 67 15.74 -3.89 -20.12
C LYS A 67 16.09 -3.15 -21.39
N MET A 68 16.27 -1.83 -21.29
CA MET A 68 16.63 -0.98 -22.42
C MET A 68 17.96 -0.29 -22.15
N GLN A 69 18.84 -0.23 -23.16
CA GLN A 69 20.12 0.45 -23.05
C GLN A 69 20.16 1.62 -24.03
N ARG A 70 20.52 2.81 -23.54
CA ARG A 70 20.69 4.01 -24.36
C ARG A 70 21.72 4.94 -23.73
N ASN A 71 22.63 5.48 -24.54
CA ASN A 71 23.66 6.43 -24.11
C ASN A 71 24.51 5.92 -22.93
N GLY A 72 24.87 4.63 -22.94
CA GLY A 72 25.62 3.97 -21.85
C GLY A 72 24.83 3.78 -20.55
N LYS A 73 23.53 4.11 -20.51
CA LYS A 73 22.66 3.91 -19.35
C LYS A 73 21.72 2.73 -19.58
N THR A 74 21.50 1.97 -18.52
CA THR A 74 20.52 0.87 -18.47
C THR A 74 19.25 1.37 -17.79
N PHE A 75 18.11 1.14 -18.43
CA PHE A 75 16.77 1.41 -17.92
C PHE A 75 16.07 0.08 -17.65
N GLU A 76 15.52 -0.04 -16.46
CA GLU A 76 14.77 -1.20 -15.99
C GLU A 76 13.48 -0.70 -15.32
N PRO A 77 12.37 -1.45 -15.42
CA PRO A 77 11.13 -1.09 -14.78
C PRO A 77 11.23 -1.22 -13.27
N LEU A 78 10.37 -0.48 -12.58
CA LEU A 78 10.27 -0.56 -11.13
C LEU A 78 9.50 -1.83 -10.72
N ILE A 79 9.95 -2.49 -9.65
CA ILE A 79 9.35 -3.74 -9.14
C ILE A 79 8.12 -3.49 -8.25
N LYS A 80 7.61 -2.27 -8.23
CA LYS A 80 6.38 -1.91 -7.51
C LYS A 80 5.44 -1.11 -8.39
N SER A 81 4.15 -1.22 -8.09
CA SER A 81 3.12 -0.39 -8.69
C SER A 81 3.32 1.09 -8.34
N LEU A 82 2.78 1.96 -9.17
CA LEU A 82 2.78 3.42 -8.98
C LEU A 82 1.34 3.92 -8.86
N PRO A 83 0.66 3.65 -7.74
CA PRO A 83 -0.71 4.09 -7.55
C PRO A 83 -0.77 5.61 -7.45
N SER A 84 -1.88 6.19 -7.91
CA SER A 84 -2.13 7.63 -7.83
C SER A 84 -2.08 8.11 -6.37
N PRO A 85 -1.64 9.36 -6.10
CA PRO A 85 -1.67 9.93 -4.73
C PRO A 85 -3.04 9.82 -4.05
N PHE A 86 -4.12 9.89 -4.83
CA PHE A 86 -5.48 9.70 -4.31
C PHE A 86 -5.75 8.28 -3.81
N SER A 87 -5.17 7.27 -4.44
CA SER A 87 -5.26 5.86 -4.04
C SER A 87 -4.53 5.61 -2.72
N LEU A 88 -3.38 6.26 -2.50
CA LEU A 88 -2.63 6.17 -1.23
C LEU A 88 -3.38 6.81 -0.07
N ALA A 89 -4.08 7.93 -0.31
CA ALA A 89 -4.85 8.64 0.71
C ALA A 89 -6.28 8.09 0.90
N TYR A 90 -6.64 6.99 0.24
CA TYR A 90 -8.02 6.50 0.17
C TYR A 90 -8.64 6.12 1.53
N LYS A 91 -7.79 5.86 2.54
CA LYS A 91 -8.22 5.68 3.94
C LYS A 91 -9.07 6.85 4.46
N LYS A 92 -8.80 8.10 4.06
CA LYS A 92 -9.56 9.28 4.53
C LYS A 92 -10.98 9.34 3.96
N ARG A 93 -11.22 8.73 2.79
CA ARG A 93 -12.52 8.73 2.10
C ARG A 93 -13.43 7.61 2.61
N THR A 94 -12.87 6.48 2.99
CA THR A 94 -13.62 5.32 3.47
C THR A 94 -13.70 5.38 4.99
N LYS A 95 -14.67 6.12 5.53
CA LYS A 95 -14.98 6.13 6.97
C LYS A 95 -15.91 4.98 7.40
N GLY A 96 -16.20 4.04 6.50
CA GLY A 96 -17.06 2.89 6.73
C GLY A 96 -16.28 1.58 6.89
N GLU A 97 -16.88 0.67 7.64
CA GLU A 97 -16.47 -0.73 7.78
C GLU A 97 -16.09 -1.37 6.43
N PHE A 98 -14.93 -2.04 6.38
CA PHE A 98 -14.45 -2.74 5.20
C PHE A 98 -15.29 -3.99 4.98
N ARG A 99 -16.31 -3.90 4.12
CA ARG A 99 -17.07 -5.07 3.67
C ARG A 99 -16.30 -5.79 2.55
N PRO A 100 -16.20 -7.13 2.60
CA PRO A 100 -15.41 -7.94 1.67
C PRO A 100 -15.92 -7.82 0.23
#